data_AF-A0A4P5WXJ8-F1
#
_entry.id   AF-A0A4P5WXJ8-F1
#
_cell.length_a   1.000
_cell.length_b   1.000
_cell.length_c   1.000
_cell.angle_alpha   90.00
_cell.angle_beta   90.00
_cell.angle_gamma   90.00
#
_symmetry.space_group_name_H-M   'P 1'
#
loop_
_entity.id
_entity.type
_entity.pdbx_description
1 polymer ?
#
loop_
_entity_poly.entity_id
_entity_poly.type
_entity_poly.pdbx_seq_one_letter_code
_entity_poly.pdbx_strand_id
1 'polypeptide(L)' 'MSKGLAMLGMVVAGLVAVLFAADLAAKVPFGRASVSADVGFIVSSVILGYASWLLLDRRPA' A
#
# COMPACT_ATOMS: atom_id res chain seq x y z
N MET A 1 -2.06 17.28 -12.65
CA MET A 1 -1.36 16.09 -12.12
C MET A 1 -1.75 14.86 -12.94
N SER A 2 -0.77 14.03 -13.34
CA SER A 2 -1.02 12.86 -14.20
C SER A 2 -2.01 11.87 -13.56
N LYS A 3 -3.01 11.41 -14.32
CA LYS A 3 -3.95 10.34 -13.91
C LYS A 3 -3.23 9.02 -13.63
N GLY A 4 -2.19 8.76 -14.41
CA GLY A 4 -1.32 7.62 -14.23
C GLY A 4 -0.62 7.60 -12.87
N LEU A 5 -0.10 8.74 -12.39
CA LEU A 5 0.68 8.74 -11.13
C LEU A 5 -0.17 8.38 -9.91
N ALA A 6 -1.39 8.90 -9.81
CA ALA A 6 -2.29 8.58 -8.70
C ALA A 6 -2.79 7.13 -8.75
N MET A 7 -3.10 6.61 -9.96
CA MET A 7 -3.47 5.20 -10.10
C MET A 7 -2.31 4.27 -9.75
N LEU A 8 -1.10 4.58 -10.21
CA LEU A 8 0.10 3.81 -9.89
C LEU A 8 0.32 3.76 -8.38
N GLY A 9 0.19 4.90 -7.69
CA GLY A 9 0.28 4.98 -6.24
C GLY A 9 -0.76 4.10 -5.53
N MET A 10 -2.00 4.08 -5.99
CA MET A 10 -3.05 3.20 -5.44
C MET A 10 -2.77 1.71 -5.69
N VAL A 11 -2.30 1.34 -6.88
CA VAL A 11 -1.96 -0.06 -7.20
C VAL A 11 -0.80 -0.54 -6.33
N VAL A 12 0.27 0.25 -6.22
CA VAL A 12 1.43 -0.08 -5.38
C VAL A 12 1.00 -0.18 -3.91
N ALA A 13 0.21 0.76 -3.40
CA ALA A 13 -0.33 0.70 -2.04
C ALA A 13 -1.12 -0.60 -1.79
N GLY A 14 -2.00 -0.99 -2.72
CA GLY A 14 -2.76 -2.24 -2.62
C GLY A 14 -1.87 -3.48 -2.60
N LEU A 15 -0.87 -3.55 -3.49
CA LEU A 15 0.06 -4.68 -3.53
C LEU A 15 0.88 -4.80 -2.24
N VAL A 16 1.39 -3.68 -1.72
CA VAL A 16 2.16 -3.65 -0.46
C VAL A 16 1.28 -4.08 0.71
N ALA A 17 0.05 -3.57 0.80
CA ALA A 17 -0.89 -3.96 1.85
C ALA A 17 -1.14 -5.47 1.84
N VAL A 18 -1.40 -6.05 0.66
CA VAL A 18 -1.66 -7.49 0.52
C VAL A 18 -0.43 -8.31 0.86
N LEU A 19 0.75 -7.93 0.37
CA LEU A 19 2.00 -8.66 0.61
C LEU A 19 2.35 -8.72 2.10
N PHE A 20 2.34 -7.57 2.79
CA PHE A 20 2.73 -7.53 4.19
C PHE A 20 1.62 -7.99 5.15
N ALA A 21 0.34 -7.85 4.77
CA ALA A 21 -0.72 -8.51 5.50
C ALA A 21 -0.63 -10.04 5.36
N ALA A 22 -0.28 -10.55 4.17
CA ALA A 22 -0.05 -11.96 3.96
C ALA A 22 1.20 -12.47 4.69
N ASP A 23 2.29 -11.71 4.73
CA ASP A 23 3.48 -12.06 5.54
C ASP A 23 3.13 -12.07 7.05
N LEU A 24 2.31 -11.12 7.51
CA LEU A 24 1.84 -11.07 8.90
C LEU A 24 0.77 -12.12 9.24
N ALA A 25 0.07 -12.69 8.27
CA ALA A 25 -0.96 -13.71 8.47
C ALA A 25 -0.46 -15.14 8.23
N ALA A 26 0.41 -15.36 7.24
CA ALA A 26 0.92 -16.66 6.83
C ALA A 26 2.40 -16.86 7.25
N LYS A 27 2.88 -18.11 7.26
CA LYS A 27 4.29 -18.48 7.53
C LYS A 27 5.00 -19.12 6.33
N VAL A 28 4.26 -19.46 5.27
CA VAL A 28 4.78 -20.07 4.04
C VAL A 28 3.94 -19.51 2.90
N PRO A 29 4.53 -18.96 1.82
CA PRO A 29 5.96 -18.85 1.48
C PRO A 29 6.74 -17.74 2.23
N PHE A 30 6.08 -16.97 3.10
CA PHE A 30 6.66 -15.79 3.72
C PHE A 30 7.28 -16.10 5.09
N GLY A 31 8.55 -15.73 5.27
CA GLY A 31 9.33 -16.08 6.47
C GLY A 31 9.09 -15.18 7.67
N ARG A 32 8.24 -14.15 7.57
CA ARG A 32 7.97 -13.13 8.59
C ARG A 32 9.25 -12.62 9.24
N ALA A 33 10.05 -11.89 8.45
CA ALA A 33 11.39 -11.45 8.85
C ALA A 33 11.37 -10.52 10.07
N SER A 34 10.38 -9.63 10.17
CA SER A 34 10.14 -8.82 11.35
C SER A 34 8.71 -8.30 11.41
N VAL A 35 8.01 -8.60 12.50
CA VAL A 35 6.63 -8.12 12.75
C VAL A 35 6.55 -6.59 12.73
N SER A 36 7.58 -5.89 13.24
CA SER A 36 7.60 -4.43 13.23
C SER A 36 7.72 -3.85 11.81
N ALA A 37 8.45 -4.54 10.93
CA ALA A 37 8.57 -4.14 9.54
C ALA A 37 7.23 -4.34 8.82
N ASP A 38 6.57 -5.49 9.01
CA ASP A 38 5.29 -5.80 8.37
C ASP A 38 4.22 -4.78 8.73
N VAL A 39 4.09 -4.47 10.03
CA VAL A 39 3.15 -3.45 10.52
C VAL A 39 3.52 -2.07 9.96
N GLY A 40 4.80 -1.72 9.92
CA GLY A 40 5.27 -0.45 9.35
C GLY A 40 4.91 -0.30 7.87
N PHE A 41 5.08 -1.36 7.08
CA PHE A 41 4.73 -1.36 5.66
C PHE A 41 3.21 -1.34 5.44
N ILE A 42 2.43 -2.04 6.25
CA ILE A 42 0.97 -1.97 6.20
C ILE A 42 0.50 -0.53 6.47
N VAL A 43 0.99 0.11 7.54
CA VAL A 43 0.63 1.51 7.85
C VAL A 43 1.04 2.45 6.72
N SER A 44 2.26 2.29 6.20
CA SER A 44 2.76 3.09 5.07
C SER A 44 1.90 2.93 3.82
N SER A 45 1.43 1.71 3.53
CA SER A 45 0.57 1.43 2.39
C SER A 45 -0.80 2.11 2.50
N VAL A 46 -1.38 2.17 3.71
CA VAL A 46 -2.65 2.86 3.96
C VAL A 46 -2.49 4.36 3.73
N ILE A 47 -1.41 4.96 4.24
CA ILE A 47 -1.10 6.39 4.04
C ILE A 47 -0.92 6.70 2.55
N LEU A 48 -0.13 5.88 1.84
CA LEU A 48 0.13 6.06 0.41
C LEU A 48 -1.15 5.93 -0.43
N GLY A 49 -1.99 4.95 -0.12
CA GLY A 49 -3.28 4.74 -0.77
C GLY A 49 -4.23 5.94 -0.53
N TYR A 50 -4.33 6.41 0.70
CA TYR A 50 -5.15 7.57 1.05
C TYR A 50 -4.67 8.85 0.36
N ALA A 51 -3.35 9.11 0.35
CA ALA A 51 -2.79 10.26 -0.35
C ALA A 51 -3.04 10.19 -1.86
N SER A 52 -2.87 8.99 -2.46
CA SER A 52 -3.13 8.75 -3.87
C SER A 52 -4.60 8.92 -4.24
N TRP A 53 -5.52 8.49 -3.36
CA TRP A 53 -6.95 8.74 -3.49
C TRP A 53 -7.27 10.24 -3.44
N LEU A 54 -6.72 10.97 -2.46
CA LEU A 54 -6.91 12.41 -2.34
C LEU A 54 -6.45 13.14 -3.61
N LEU A 55 -5.31 12.73 -4.18
CA LEU A 55 -4.79 13.23 -5.46
C LEU A 55 -5.70 12.90 -6.65
N LEU A 56 -6.47 11.82 -6.59
CA LEU A 56 -7.44 11.45 -7.62
C LEU A 56 -8.73 12.26 -7.50
N ASP A 57 -9.22 12.44 -6.29
CA ASP A 57 -10.45 13.16 -5.94
C ASP A 57 -10.33 14.68 -6.17
N ARG A 58 -9.17 15.27 -5.87
CA ARG A 58 -8.90 16.72 -6.04
C ARG A 58 -8.74 17.17 -7.50
N ARG A 59 -9.15 16.38 -8.48
CA ARG A 59 -9.02 16.73 -9.90
C ARG A 59 -10.17 17.63 -10.33
N PRO A 60 -9.92 18.85 -10.83
CA PRO A 60 -10.94 19.57 -11.57
C PRO A 60 -11.30 18.76 -12.83
N ALA A 61 -12.60 18.68 -13.12
CA ALA A 61 -13.18 17.95 -14.26
C ALA A 61 -12.61 18.43 -15.60
#